data_AF-A0A0G4JU27-F1
#
_entry.id   AF-A0A0G4JU27-F1
#
_cell.length_a   1.000
_cell.length_b   1.000
_cell.length_c   1.000
_cell.angle_alpha   90.00
_cell.angle_beta   90.00
_cell.angle_gamma   90.00
#
_symmetry.space_group_name_H-M   'P 1'
#
loop_
_entity.id
_entity.type
_entity.pdbx_description
1 polymer ?
#
loop_
_entity_poly.entity_id
_entity_poly.type
_entity_poly.pdbx_seq_one_letter_code
_entity_poly.pdbx_strand_id
1 'polypeptide(L)'
;MTISSSPWLVSTEWLSTRAEEIAAEHNAQVLPDAETLIAADYTDAVIIASSTETHCPLMLAAVRAGKKVYCEKPLASTLTEAHDVDTAMVTLRTASGALCQIDNARRAVYGFDDRIEIFGTGGLAESSRITEGSVMRIFDDKILTEGLPKDPMIRMAPSYAAAIQAFTLFVRDYGQPDAAPVPGVYDGLRAQMMAEAATRAASERRIVSLAEIESEIR
;
A
#
# COMPACT_ATOMS: atom_id res chain seq x y z
N MET A 1 -3.91 -20.09 12.14
CA MET A 1 -2.45 -19.95 11.92
C MET A 1 -1.89 -19.24 13.14
N THR A 2 -1.42 -20.00 14.13
CA THR A 2 -0.82 -19.45 15.34
C THR A 2 0.53 -18.86 14.96
N ILE A 3 0.67 -17.54 15.07
CA ILE A 3 1.98 -16.89 15.01
C ILE A 3 2.76 -17.49 16.17
N SER A 4 3.77 -18.30 15.83
CA SER A 4 4.62 -19.05 16.76
C SER A 4 5.12 -18.14 17.88
N SER A 5 5.36 -18.72 19.06
CA SER A 5 6.12 -18.12 20.18
C SER A 5 7.60 -17.87 19.84
N SER A 6 7.92 -17.64 18.56
CA SER A 6 9.26 -17.37 18.08
C SER A 6 9.69 -15.98 18.54
N PRO A 7 10.97 -15.82 18.96
CA PRO A 7 11.46 -14.53 19.41
C PRO A 7 11.36 -13.51 18.27
N TRP A 8 10.79 -12.35 18.58
CA TRP A 8 10.83 -11.21 17.67
C TRP A 8 12.28 -10.71 17.63
N LEU A 9 12.72 -10.18 16.49
CA LEU A 9 14.03 -9.56 16.35
C LEU A 9 13.82 -8.13 15.92
N VAL A 10 14.48 -7.20 16.59
CA VAL A 10 14.40 -5.77 16.27
C VAL A 10 15.80 -5.31 15.92
N SER A 11 15.93 -4.68 14.75
CA SER A 11 17.15 -3.96 14.36
C SER A 11 16.79 -2.49 14.22
N THR A 12 17.53 -1.61 14.90
CA THR A 12 17.44 -0.17 14.66
C THR A 12 18.83 0.43 14.68
N GLU A 13 19.23 1.09 13.59
CA GLU A 13 20.57 1.66 13.45
C GLU A 13 20.83 2.91 14.30
N TRP A 14 19.80 3.65 14.76
CA TRP A 14 20.00 5.05 15.21
C TRP A 14 19.53 5.39 16.62
N LEU A 15 18.84 4.49 17.33
CA LEU A 15 18.30 4.76 18.67
C LEU A 15 18.43 3.51 19.56
N SER A 16 19.65 3.12 19.93
CA SER A 16 19.92 1.92 20.73
C SER A 16 19.04 1.81 21.98
N THR A 17 18.84 2.92 22.71
CA THR A 17 17.95 2.96 23.88
C THR A 17 16.50 2.64 23.52
N ARG A 18 15.98 3.16 22.40
CA ARG A 18 14.61 2.87 21.97
C ARG A 18 14.46 1.44 21.47
N ALA A 19 15.49 0.91 20.82
CA ALA A 19 15.55 -0.49 20.38
C ALA A 19 15.45 -1.43 21.59
N GLU A 20 16.25 -1.15 22.63
CA GLU A 20 16.27 -1.92 23.88
C GLU A 20 14.92 -1.87 24.60
N GLU A 21 14.26 -0.71 24.66
CA GLU A 21 12.92 -0.57 25.24
C GLU A 21 11.87 -1.42 24.50
N ILE A 22 11.79 -1.29 23.17
CA ILE A 22 10.85 -2.05 22.33
C ILE A 22 11.15 -3.55 22.43
N ALA A 23 12.44 -3.91 22.44
CA ALA A 23 12.84 -5.30 22.56
C ALA A 23 12.45 -5.89 23.92
N ALA A 24 12.62 -5.14 25.01
CA ALA A 24 12.16 -5.56 26.34
C ALA A 24 10.62 -5.71 26.39
N GLU A 25 9.87 -4.79 25.79
CA GLU A 25 8.40 -4.82 25.73
C GLU A 25 7.87 -6.07 24.98
N HIS A 26 8.55 -6.47 23.91
CA HIS A 26 8.11 -7.56 23.04
C HIS A 26 8.90 -8.86 23.20
N ASN A 27 9.75 -8.97 24.22
CA ASN A 27 10.66 -10.11 24.43
C ASN A 27 11.47 -10.43 23.15
N ALA A 28 11.98 -9.38 22.52
CA ALA A 28 12.78 -9.43 21.32
C ALA A 28 14.27 -9.32 21.63
N GLN A 29 15.11 -9.69 20.67
CA GLN A 29 16.55 -9.42 20.71
C GLN A 29 16.89 -8.23 19.82
N VAL A 30 17.75 -7.34 20.31
CA VAL A 30 18.35 -6.26 19.51
C VAL A 30 19.56 -6.81 18.76
N LEU A 31 19.57 -6.61 17.44
CA LEU A 31 20.72 -6.92 16.58
C LEU A 31 21.42 -5.61 16.15
N PRO A 32 22.73 -5.66 15.85
CA PRO A 32 23.53 -4.45 15.62
C PRO A 32 23.15 -3.70 14.33
N ASP A 33 22.68 -4.41 13.30
CA ASP A 33 22.35 -3.86 11.99
C ASP A 33 21.31 -4.73 11.27
N ALA A 34 20.79 -4.25 10.15
CA ALA A 34 19.73 -4.92 9.39
C ALA A 34 20.28 -6.14 8.63
N GLU A 35 21.52 -6.08 8.18
CA GLU A 35 22.22 -7.13 7.45
C GLU A 35 22.38 -8.39 8.30
N THR A 36 22.75 -8.24 9.57
CA THR A 36 22.87 -9.33 10.55
C THR A 36 21.51 -10.00 10.77
N LEU A 37 20.44 -9.21 10.87
CA LEU A 37 19.08 -9.71 11.01
C LEU A 37 18.65 -10.50 9.77
N ILE A 38 18.92 -9.97 8.58
CA ILE A 38 18.60 -10.59 7.29
C ILE A 38 19.39 -11.88 7.09
N ALA A 39 20.66 -11.92 7.47
CA ALA A 39 21.53 -13.08 7.29
C ALA A 39 21.28 -14.21 8.28
N ALA A 40 20.61 -13.95 9.41
CA ALA A 40 20.39 -14.95 10.45
C ALA A 40 19.54 -16.14 9.95
N ASP A 41 20.01 -17.36 10.21
CA ASP A 41 19.34 -18.61 9.81
C ASP A 41 17.95 -18.76 10.47
N TYR A 42 17.77 -18.19 11.66
CA TYR A 42 16.53 -18.24 12.43
C TYR A 42 15.54 -17.11 12.08
N THR A 43 15.86 -16.24 11.12
CA THR A 43 14.94 -15.22 10.61
C THR A 43 14.14 -15.79 9.44
N ASP A 44 12.82 -15.94 9.58
CA ASP A 44 11.94 -16.41 8.50
C ASP A 44 11.39 -15.27 7.61
N ALA A 45 11.27 -14.07 8.18
CA ALA A 45 10.65 -12.92 7.56
C ALA A 45 11.24 -11.62 8.12
N VAL A 46 11.15 -10.54 7.34
CA VAL A 46 11.60 -9.19 7.73
C VAL A 46 10.51 -8.16 7.47
N ILE A 47 10.40 -7.21 8.40
CA ILE A 47 9.59 -6.00 8.28
C ILE A 47 10.55 -4.83 8.15
N ILE A 48 10.44 -4.08 7.06
CA ILE A 48 11.27 -2.91 6.78
C ILE A 48 10.38 -1.68 7.00
N ALA A 49 10.62 -0.97 8.11
CA ALA A 49 9.90 0.25 8.49
C ALA A 49 10.88 1.36 8.88
N SER A 50 12.07 1.33 8.27
CA SER A 50 13.14 2.31 8.41
C SER A 50 12.88 3.52 7.50
N SER A 51 13.87 4.41 7.33
CA SER A 51 13.75 5.53 6.41
C SER A 51 13.65 5.05 4.95
N THR A 52 12.85 5.73 4.14
CA THR A 52 12.46 5.29 2.79
C THR A 52 13.65 4.95 1.88
N GLU A 53 14.76 5.67 1.97
CA GLU A 53 15.98 5.44 1.19
C GLU A 53 16.64 4.08 1.47
N THR A 54 16.31 3.44 2.60
CA THR A 54 16.82 2.12 2.95
C THR A 54 15.93 0.98 2.45
N HIS A 55 14.71 1.27 2.01
CA HIS A 55 13.72 0.25 1.65
C HIS A 55 14.20 -0.65 0.52
N CYS A 56 14.49 -0.07 -0.65
CA CYS A 56 14.95 -0.84 -1.82
C CYS A 56 16.19 -1.71 -1.54
N PRO A 57 17.31 -1.20 -0.98
CA PRO A 57 18.48 -2.03 -0.72
C PRO A 57 18.20 -3.15 0.30
N LEU A 58 17.46 -2.88 1.37
CA LEU A 58 17.13 -3.90 2.38
C LEU A 58 16.15 -4.96 1.84
N MET A 59 15.16 -4.57 1.05
CA MET A 59 14.24 -5.50 0.40
C MET A 59 15.01 -6.45 -0.53
N LEU A 60 15.90 -5.91 -1.36
CA LEU A 60 16.72 -6.72 -2.28
C LEU A 60 17.64 -7.67 -1.51
N ALA A 61 18.25 -7.22 -0.41
CA ALA A 61 19.08 -8.08 0.44
C ALA A 61 18.26 -9.22 1.05
N ALA A 62 17.09 -8.91 1.60
CA ALA A 62 16.21 -9.89 2.23
C ALA A 62 15.65 -10.93 1.23
N VAL A 63 15.21 -10.48 0.05
CA VAL A 63 14.76 -11.38 -1.03
C VAL A 63 15.89 -12.29 -1.48
N ARG A 64 17.11 -11.77 -1.67
CA ARG A 64 18.29 -12.58 -2.04
C ARG A 64 18.65 -13.62 -0.97
N ALA A 65 18.42 -13.31 0.29
CA ALA A 65 18.58 -14.24 1.42
C ALA A 65 17.40 -15.21 1.59
N GLY A 66 16.42 -15.19 0.67
CA GLY A 66 15.25 -16.09 0.71
C GLY A 66 14.25 -15.76 1.81
N LYS A 67 14.29 -14.55 2.38
CA LYS A 67 13.40 -14.12 3.46
C LYS A 67 12.07 -13.62 2.88
N LYS A 68 10.99 -13.83 3.63
CA LYS A 68 9.69 -13.18 3.35
C LYS A 68 9.80 -11.70 3.73
N VAL A 69 9.34 -10.78 2.90
CA VAL A 69 9.53 -9.34 3.11
C VAL A 69 8.20 -8.62 3.17
N TYR A 70 8.02 -7.82 4.21
CA TYR A 70 7.05 -6.73 4.25
C TYR A 70 7.81 -5.41 4.33
N CYS A 71 7.48 -4.44 3.49
CA CYS A 71 8.08 -3.12 3.52
C CYS A 71 6.99 -2.07 3.68
N GLU A 72 7.17 -1.16 4.62
CA GLU A 72 6.31 0.00 4.76
C GLU A 72 6.40 0.90 3.53
N LYS A 73 5.33 1.65 3.29
CA LYS A 73 5.29 2.65 2.23
C LYS A 73 6.06 3.90 2.66
N PRO A 74 6.53 4.71 1.68
CA PRO A 74 6.62 4.43 0.25
C PRO A 74 7.75 3.45 -0.09
N LEU A 75 7.67 2.77 -1.25
CA LEU A 75 8.64 1.75 -1.66
C LEU A 75 10.06 2.31 -1.86
N ALA A 76 10.17 3.50 -2.45
CA ALA A 76 11.43 4.12 -2.83
C ALA A 76 11.35 5.64 -2.69
N SER A 77 12.51 6.28 -2.65
CA SER A 77 12.61 7.74 -2.53
C SER A 77 12.34 8.45 -3.87
N THR A 78 12.56 7.74 -4.99
CA THR A 78 12.34 8.26 -6.35
C THR A 78 11.66 7.23 -7.25
N LEU A 79 10.97 7.70 -8.29
CA LEU A 79 10.35 6.82 -9.29
C LEU A 79 11.39 6.02 -10.07
N THR A 80 12.56 6.61 -10.36
CA THR A 80 13.65 5.92 -11.04
C THR A 80 14.15 4.73 -10.24
N GLU A 81 14.32 4.89 -8.92
CA GLU A 81 14.72 3.82 -8.02
C GLU A 81 13.67 2.71 -7.95
N ALA A 82 12.38 3.08 -7.96
CA ALA A 82 11.28 2.12 -8.04
C ALA A 82 11.08 1.48 -9.43
N HIS A 83 11.83 1.90 -10.46
CA HIS A 83 11.59 1.56 -11.86
C HIS A 83 10.14 1.81 -12.31
N ASP A 84 9.53 2.89 -11.80
CA ASP A 84 8.11 3.21 -11.96
C ASP A 84 7.90 4.40 -12.91
N VAL A 85 6.66 4.57 -13.36
CA VAL A 85 6.24 5.66 -14.25
C VAL A 85 5.63 6.83 -13.48
N ASP A 86 5.74 8.05 -14.03
CA ASP A 86 5.14 9.25 -13.42
C ASP A 86 3.61 9.26 -13.58
N THR A 87 3.11 8.80 -14.73
CA THR A 87 1.68 8.71 -15.05
C THR A 87 1.39 7.37 -15.73
N ALA A 88 0.27 6.74 -15.38
CA ALA A 88 -0.21 5.51 -15.98
C ALA A 88 -1.71 5.62 -16.31
N MET A 89 -2.11 5.06 -17.45
CA MET A 89 -3.50 4.85 -17.82
C MET A 89 -3.68 3.37 -18.14
N VAL A 90 -4.59 2.70 -17.43
CA VAL A 90 -4.86 1.27 -17.59
C VAL A 90 -6.30 1.08 -18.02
N THR A 91 -6.53 0.38 -19.12
CA THR A 91 -7.86 -0.06 -19.56
C THR A 91 -8.00 -1.56 -19.33
N LEU A 92 -8.99 -1.93 -18.53
CA LEU A 92 -9.33 -3.30 -18.18
C LEU A 92 -10.67 -3.67 -18.83
N ARG A 93 -10.80 -4.94 -19.23
CA ARG A 93 -12.08 -5.54 -19.60
C ARG A 93 -12.45 -6.57 -18.55
N THR A 94 -13.59 -6.37 -17.88
CA THR A 94 -14.09 -7.32 -16.89
C THR A 94 -14.62 -8.58 -17.57
N ALA A 95 -14.90 -9.63 -16.78
CA ALA A 95 -15.51 -10.86 -17.29
C ALA A 95 -16.88 -10.64 -17.94
N SER A 96 -17.64 -9.61 -17.51
CA SER A 96 -18.91 -9.23 -18.12
C SER A 96 -18.76 -8.41 -19.41
N GLY A 97 -17.53 -8.08 -19.81
CA GLY A 97 -17.24 -7.24 -20.97
C GLY A 97 -17.28 -5.74 -20.67
N ALA A 98 -17.60 -5.33 -19.44
CA ALA A 98 -17.52 -3.93 -19.04
C ALA A 98 -16.07 -3.42 -19.11
N LEU A 99 -15.92 -2.14 -19.45
CA LEU A 99 -14.62 -1.48 -19.45
C LEU A 99 -14.42 -0.76 -18.12
N CYS A 100 -13.22 -0.88 -17.57
CA CYS A 100 -12.75 -0.13 -16.42
C CYS A 100 -11.50 0.62 -16.82
N GLN A 101 -11.44 1.91 -16.50
CA GLN A 101 -10.26 2.73 -16.73
C GLN A 101 -9.70 3.21 -15.39
N ILE A 102 -8.39 3.13 -15.26
CA ILE A 102 -7.65 3.63 -14.10
C ILE A 102 -6.65 4.66 -14.62
N ASP A 103 -6.81 5.91 -14.19
CA ASP A 103 -5.87 6.99 -14.43
C ASP A 103 -5.10 7.25 -13.14
N ASN A 104 -3.78 7.17 -13.20
CA ASN A 104 -2.92 7.34 -12.05
C ASN A 104 -1.80 8.34 -12.36
N ALA A 105 -1.62 9.32 -11.49
CA ALA A 105 -0.48 10.23 -11.50
C ALA A 105 0.21 10.18 -10.15
N ARG A 106 1.53 9.97 -10.14
CA ARG A 106 2.32 9.90 -8.91
C ARG A 106 2.43 11.25 -8.21
N ARG A 107 2.14 12.34 -8.91
CA ARG A 107 2.18 13.72 -8.38
C ARG A 107 0.79 14.33 -8.33
N ALA A 108 0.24 14.45 -7.12
CA ALA A 108 -1.01 15.17 -6.85
C ALA A 108 -0.73 16.57 -6.27
N VAL A 109 0.05 17.40 -6.97
CA VAL A 109 0.42 18.75 -6.47
C VAL A 109 -0.78 19.65 -6.21
N TYR A 110 -1.91 19.38 -6.88
CA TYR A 110 -3.17 20.09 -6.73
C TYR A 110 -3.94 19.68 -5.45
N GLY A 111 -3.57 18.59 -4.78
CA GLY A 111 -4.23 18.04 -3.59
C GLY A 111 -5.04 16.79 -3.90
N PHE A 112 -5.62 16.17 -2.87
CA PHE A 112 -6.35 14.90 -3.00
C PHE A 112 -7.84 15.12 -3.27
N ASP A 113 -8.34 14.63 -4.42
CA ASP A 113 -9.74 14.67 -4.80
C ASP A 113 -10.37 13.28 -4.70
N ASP A 114 -10.82 12.93 -3.50
CA ASP A 114 -11.42 11.63 -3.23
C ASP A 114 -12.93 11.69 -3.42
N ARG A 115 -13.41 11.14 -4.54
CA ARG A 115 -14.84 11.03 -4.82
C ARG A 115 -15.16 9.79 -5.63
N ILE A 116 -16.38 9.31 -5.46
CA ILE A 116 -16.94 8.20 -6.22
C ILE A 116 -18.16 8.76 -6.92
N GLU A 117 -18.25 8.53 -8.22
CA GLU A 117 -19.38 8.90 -9.05
C GLU A 117 -19.94 7.65 -9.73
N ILE A 118 -21.26 7.50 -9.69
CA ILE A 118 -21.97 6.45 -10.40
C ILE A 118 -23.08 7.13 -11.20
N PHE A 119 -22.95 7.10 -12.53
CA PHE A 119 -23.96 7.66 -13.42
C PHE A 119 -24.67 6.57 -14.22
N GLY A 120 -25.92 6.82 -14.60
CA GLY A 120 -26.71 5.94 -15.45
C GLY A 120 -27.98 6.63 -15.96
N THR A 121 -28.87 5.85 -16.57
CA THR A 121 -30.12 6.37 -17.16
C THR A 121 -31.05 7.06 -16.14
N GLY A 122 -30.91 6.75 -14.85
CA GLY A 122 -31.68 7.35 -13.76
C GLY A 122 -31.05 8.57 -13.09
N GLY A 123 -29.83 8.98 -13.48
CA GLY A 123 -29.11 10.12 -12.90
C GLY A 123 -27.70 9.78 -12.42
N LEU A 124 -27.21 10.58 -11.47
CA LEU A 124 -25.87 10.51 -10.87
C LEU A 124 -25.99 10.37 -9.35
N ALA A 125 -25.25 9.43 -8.77
CA ALA A 125 -24.93 9.39 -7.36
C ALA A 125 -23.44 9.75 -7.20
N GLU A 126 -23.13 10.73 -6.34
CA GLU A 126 -21.75 11.12 -6.05
C GLU A 126 -21.50 11.18 -4.54
N SER A 127 -20.26 10.91 -4.14
CA SER A 127 -19.75 11.36 -2.85
C SER A 127 -19.08 12.73 -3.03
N SER A 128 -19.52 13.72 -2.26
CA SER A 128 -19.05 15.10 -2.43
C SER A 128 -17.56 15.25 -2.13
N ARG A 129 -16.93 16.18 -2.85
CA ARG A 129 -15.55 16.61 -2.61
C ARG A 129 -15.41 17.27 -1.23
N ILE A 130 -14.27 17.02 -0.58
CA ILE A 130 -13.88 17.71 0.66
C ILE A 130 -12.87 18.81 0.31
N THR A 131 -13.07 20.00 0.85
CA THR A 131 -12.13 21.14 0.73
C THR A 131 -11.40 21.37 2.04
N GLU A 132 -10.20 21.96 1.94
CA GLU A 132 -9.38 22.33 3.10
C GLU A 132 -9.93 23.60 3.77
N GLY A 133 -11.09 23.49 4.40
CA GLY A 133 -11.81 24.61 5.01
C GLY A 133 -12.96 25.14 4.15
N SER A 134 -13.61 26.19 4.65
CA SER A 134 -14.88 26.71 4.12
C SER A 134 -14.87 28.24 3.94
N VAL A 135 -13.69 28.86 3.82
CA VAL A 135 -13.52 30.31 3.76
C VAL A 135 -13.18 30.75 2.34
N MET A 136 -13.80 31.84 1.91
CA MET A 136 -13.51 32.52 0.66
C MET A 136 -12.98 33.92 0.99
N ARG A 137 -11.88 34.31 0.34
CA ARG A 137 -11.26 35.63 0.49
C ARG A 137 -11.39 36.40 -0.82
N ILE A 138 -11.99 37.59 -0.76
CA ILE A 138 -12.28 38.43 -1.92
C ILE A 138 -11.43 39.70 -1.82
N PHE A 139 -10.69 40.00 -2.88
CA PHE A 139 -9.87 41.21 -3.07
C PHE A 139 -10.34 41.91 -4.34
N ASP A 140 -9.91 43.16 -4.56
CA ASP A 140 -10.33 43.97 -5.71
C ASP A 140 -10.01 43.32 -7.08
N ASP A 141 -8.98 42.47 -7.14
CA ASP A 141 -8.47 41.84 -8.36
C ASP A 141 -8.63 40.31 -8.41
N LYS A 142 -9.02 39.66 -7.31
CA LYS A 142 -9.08 38.20 -7.24
C LYS A 142 -9.97 37.66 -6.13
N ILE A 143 -10.35 36.41 -6.33
CA ILE A 143 -11.03 35.57 -5.36
C ILE A 143 -10.11 34.40 -5.05
N LEU A 144 -9.91 34.12 -3.76
CA LEU A 144 -9.22 32.93 -3.29
C LEU A 144 -10.21 32.04 -2.53
N THR A 145 -10.37 30.80 -2.98
CA THR A 145 -11.10 29.75 -2.26
C THR A 145 -10.11 28.74 -1.72
N GLU A 146 -10.43 28.11 -0.60
CA GLU A 146 -9.62 26.99 -0.13
C GLU A 146 -9.66 25.82 -1.12
N GLY A 147 -8.53 25.12 -1.23
CA GLY A 147 -8.29 24.08 -2.23
C GLY A 147 -8.66 22.68 -1.74
N LEU A 148 -8.14 21.69 -2.47
CA LEU A 148 -8.15 20.29 -2.04
C LEU A 148 -7.14 20.08 -0.91
N PRO A 149 -7.45 19.21 0.07
CA PRO A 149 -6.53 18.84 1.14
C PRO A 149 -5.16 18.42 0.59
N LYS A 150 -4.09 18.95 1.18
CA LYS A 150 -2.71 18.50 0.91
C LYS A 150 -2.29 17.33 1.76
N ASP A 151 -2.83 17.23 2.97
CA ASP A 151 -2.59 16.10 3.86
C ASP A 151 -3.67 15.02 3.63
N PRO A 152 -3.29 13.81 3.15
CA PRO A 152 -4.24 12.73 2.95
C PRO A 152 -4.90 12.28 4.27
N MET A 153 -4.26 12.51 5.42
CA MET A 153 -4.80 12.10 6.72
C MET A 153 -6.05 12.87 7.12
N ILE A 154 -6.29 14.07 6.56
CA ILE A 154 -7.52 14.86 6.77
C ILE A 154 -8.77 14.02 6.49
N ARG A 155 -8.70 13.10 5.52
CA ARG A 155 -9.79 12.18 5.19
C ARG A 155 -9.48 10.72 5.53
N MET A 156 -8.23 10.30 5.43
CA MET A 156 -7.88 8.89 5.61
C MET A 156 -7.91 8.45 7.06
N ALA A 157 -7.78 9.33 8.06
CA ALA A 157 -7.67 8.89 9.46
C ALA A 157 -8.84 7.97 9.91
N PRO A 158 -10.13 8.29 9.67
CA PRO A 158 -11.23 7.38 9.96
C PRO A 158 -11.19 6.08 9.16
N SER A 159 -10.86 6.15 7.86
CA SER A 159 -10.75 4.97 7.00
C SER A 159 -9.60 4.06 7.41
N TYR A 160 -8.48 4.63 7.86
CA TYR A 160 -7.30 3.92 8.34
C TYR A 160 -7.63 3.20 9.65
N ALA A 161 -8.30 3.89 10.58
CA ALA A 161 -8.81 3.28 11.80
C ALA A 161 -9.81 2.15 11.51
N ALA A 162 -10.72 2.34 10.57
CA ALA A 162 -11.67 1.31 10.14
C ALA A 162 -10.96 0.11 9.48
N ALA A 163 -9.94 0.35 8.66
CA ALA A 163 -9.14 -0.71 8.04
C ALA A 163 -8.35 -1.52 9.09
N ILE A 164 -7.72 -0.86 10.05
CA ILE A 164 -7.03 -1.52 11.17
C ILE A 164 -8.01 -2.33 12.02
N GLN A 165 -9.18 -1.75 12.31
CA GLN A 165 -10.24 -2.44 13.04
C GLN A 165 -10.72 -3.68 12.27
N ALA A 166 -10.98 -3.55 10.96
CA ALA A 166 -11.37 -4.66 10.11
C ALA A 166 -10.31 -5.76 10.08
N PHE A 167 -9.02 -5.41 10.01
CA PHE A 167 -7.92 -6.37 10.09
C PHE A 167 -7.88 -7.09 11.45
N THR A 168 -8.05 -6.36 12.55
CA THR A 168 -8.06 -6.94 13.90
C THR A 168 -9.24 -7.89 14.08
N LEU A 169 -10.43 -7.50 13.61
CA LEU A 169 -11.63 -8.36 13.61
C LEU A 169 -11.40 -9.62 12.76
N PHE A 170 -10.80 -9.48 11.58
CA PHE A 170 -10.45 -10.61 10.73
C PHE A 170 -9.50 -11.58 11.42
N VAL A 171 -8.42 -11.09 12.05
CA VAL A 171 -7.46 -11.95 12.75
C VAL A 171 -8.13 -12.66 13.94
N ARG A 172 -8.97 -11.94 14.70
CA ARG A 172 -9.70 -12.49 15.86
C ARG A 172 -10.69 -13.58 15.44
N ASP A 173 -11.45 -13.33 14.38
CA ASP A 173 -12.57 -14.17 13.94
C ASP A 173 -12.17 -15.13 12.81
N TYR A 174 -10.87 -15.24 12.51
CA TYR A 174 -10.37 -16.05 11.41
C TYR A 174 -10.81 -17.51 11.54
N GLY A 175 -11.54 -18.01 10.53
CA GLY A 175 -12.07 -19.37 10.50
C GLY A 175 -13.44 -19.57 11.16
N GLN A 176 -14.06 -18.50 11.69
CA GLN A 176 -15.45 -18.54 12.13
C GLN A 176 -16.42 -18.44 10.95
N PRO A 177 -17.55 -19.19 10.96
CA PRO A 177 -18.50 -19.23 9.85
C PRO A 177 -19.21 -17.90 9.57
N ASP A 178 -19.31 -17.01 10.57
CA ASP A 178 -20.04 -15.73 10.48
C ASP A 178 -19.12 -14.50 10.38
N ALA A 179 -17.82 -14.69 10.10
CA ALA A 179 -16.90 -13.57 9.95
C ALA A 179 -17.30 -12.69 8.75
N ALA A 180 -17.27 -11.36 8.94
CA ALA A 180 -17.57 -10.42 7.87
C ALA A 180 -16.59 -10.61 6.68
N PRO A 181 -17.06 -10.56 5.42
CA PRO A 181 -16.18 -10.69 4.27
C PRO A 181 -15.25 -9.48 4.21
N VAL A 182 -13.97 -9.71 4.46
CA VAL A 182 -12.91 -8.73 4.26
C VAL A 182 -12.02 -9.19 3.12
N PRO A 183 -11.41 -8.27 2.34
CA PRO A 183 -10.42 -8.64 1.35
C PRO A 183 -9.33 -9.52 1.98
N GLY A 184 -9.12 -10.70 1.40
CA GLY A 184 -8.15 -11.67 1.87
C GLY A 184 -6.88 -11.69 1.02
N VAL A 185 -5.99 -12.64 1.33
CA VAL A 185 -4.74 -12.83 0.57
C VAL A 185 -5.00 -13.11 -0.92
N TYR A 186 -6.11 -13.77 -1.25
CA TYR A 186 -6.48 -14.05 -2.63
C TYR A 186 -6.92 -12.80 -3.40
N ASP A 187 -7.58 -11.84 -2.74
CA ASP A 187 -7.93 -10.56 -3.36
C ASP A 187 -6.67 -9.73 -3.63
N GLY A 188 -5.73 -9.73 -2.68
CA GLY A 188 -4.41 -9.11 -2.86
C GLY A 188 -3.62 -9.75 -4.01
N LEU A 189 -3.61 -11.09 -4.09
CA LEU A 189 -2.98 -11.82 -5.19
C LEU A 189 -3.62 -11.44 -6.54
N ARG A 190 -4.95 -11.39 -6.64
CA ARG A 190 -5.64 -11.01 -7.87
C ARG A 190 -5.33 -9.57 -8.27
N ALA A 191 -5.28 -8.64 -7.31
CA ALA A 191 -4.88 -7.26 -7.56
C ALA A 191 -3.43 -7.17 -8.07
N GLN A 192 -2.51 -7.93 -7.47
CA GLN A 192 -1.11 -8.00 -7.92
C GLN A 192 -1.00 -8.58 -9.34
N MET A 193 -1.78 -9.61 -9.68
CA MET A 193 -1.82 -10.17 -11.04
C MET A 193 -2.32 -9.15 -12.06
N MET A 194 -3.29 -8.30 -11.70
CA MET A 194 -3.75 -7.21 -12.58
C MET A 194 -2.64 -6.17 -12.80
N ALA A 195 -1.89 -5.81 -11.76
CA ALA A 195 -0.75 -4.91 -11.88
C ALA A 195 0.35 -5.50 -12.78
N GLU A 196 0.69 -6.77 -12.61
CA GLU A 196 1.68 -7.47 -13.44
C GLU A 196 1.23 -7.54 -14.91
N ALA A 197 -0.04 -7.90 -15.14
CA ALA A 197 -0.60 -7.90 -16.50
C ALA A 197 -0.54 -6.52 -17.15
N ALA A 198 -0.81 -5.44 -16.40
CA ALA A 198 -0.73 -4.06 -16.90
C ALA A 198 0.73 -3.68 -17.25
N THR A 199 1.69 -4.02 -16.38
CA THR A 199 3.12 -3.79 -16.63
C THR A 199 3.60 -4.53 -17.88
N ARG A 200 3.21 -5.80 -18.02
CA ARG A 200 3.57 -6.61 -19.19
C ARG A 200 2.89 -6.12 -20.47
N ALA A 201 1.63 -5.72 -20.39
CA ALA A 201 0.93 -5.13 -21.52
C ALA A 201 1.62 -3.87 -22.04
N ALA A 202 2.13 -3.03 -21.13
CA ALA A 202 2.89 -1.84 -21.47
C ALA A 202 4.24 -2.15 -22.13
N SER A 203 5.00 -3.11 -21.59
CA SER A 203 6.31 -3.47 -22.13
C SER A 203 6.23 -4.19 -23.47
N GLU A 204 5.29 -5.13 -23.63
CA GLU A 204 5.11 -5.94 -24.84
C GLU A 204 4.19 -5.30 -25.88
N ARG A 205 3.52 -4.19 -25.52
CA ARG A 205 2.60 -3.43 -26.39
C ARG A 205 1.45 -4.27 -26.93
N ARG A 206 0.85 -5.10 -26.07
CA ARG A 206 -0.30 -5.94 -26.40
C ARG A 206 -1.23 -6.07 -25.21
N ILE A 207 -2.43 -6.59 -25.46
CA ILE A 207 -3.35 -6.98 -24.39
C ILE A 207 -2.80 -8.26 -23.73
N VAL A 208 -2.77 -8.27 -22.40
CA VAL A 208 -2.38 -9.42 -21.57
C VAL A 208 -3.60 -9.87 -20.77
N SER A 209 -3.89 -11.17 -20.80
CA SER A 209 -4.99 -11.75 -20.03
C SER A 209 -4.53 -12.16 -18.63
N LEU A 210 -5.42 -12.12 -17.64
CA LEU A 210 -5.08 -12.61 -16.29
C LEU A 210 -4.77 -14.11 -16.26
N ALA A 211 -5.34 -14.89 -17.18
CA ALA A 211 -5.07 -16.33 -17.30
C ALA A 211 -3.62 -16.61 -17.71
N GLU A 212 -3.01 -15.72 -18.47
CA GLU A 212 -1.59 -15.81 -18.84
C GLU A 212 -0.70 -15.68 -17.60
N ILE A 213 -0.92 -14.63 -16.80
CA ILE A 213 -0.20 -14.41 -15.53
C ILE A 213 -0.45 -15.57 -14.55
N GLU A 214 -1.69 -16.07 -14.47
CA GLU A 214 -2.06 -17.18 -13.57
C GLU A 214 -1.31 -18.48 -13.88
N SER A 215 -0.90 -18.68 -15.14
CA SER A 215 -0.17 -19.88 -15.56
C SER A 215 1.28 -19.93 -15.05
N GLU A 216 1.84 -18.78 -14.64
CA GLU A 216 3.25 -18.64 -14.23
C GLU A 216 3.46 -18.72 -12.71
N ILE A 217 2.39 -18.56 -11.94
CA ILE A 217 2.43 -18.55 -10.45
C ILE A 217 2.33 -19.98 -9.87
N ARG A 218 2.23 -21.01 -10.73
CA ARG A 218 2.01 -22.41 -10.33
C ARG A 218 3.29 -23.22 -10.11
#